data_AF-A0A1G3FLS4-F1
#
_entry.id   AF-A0A1G3FLS4-F1
#
_cell.length_a   1.000
_cell.length_b   1.000
_cell.length_c   1.000
_cell.angle_alpha   90.00
_cell.angle_beta   90.00
_cell.angle_gamma   90.00
#
_symmetry.space_group_name_H-M   'P 1'
#
loop_
_entity.id
_entity.type
_entity.pdbx_description
1 polymer ?
#
loop_
_entity_poly.entity_id
_entity_poly.type
_entity_poly.pdbx_seq_one_letter_code
_entity_poly.pdbx_strand_id
1 'polypeptide(L)' 'MGIDKQSDIAANIQIGPTDVGMVRIYIEAEGGIELPLDFDPEEAEEIAEELRAAAEAARMLADGKPKGKNR' A
#
# COMPACT_ATOMS: atom_id res chain seq x y z
N MET A 1 8.95 -13.84 -5.63
CA MET A 1 8.64 -13.37 -4.28
C MET A 1 7.28 -12.70 -4.39
N GLY A 2 6.24 -13.25 -3.76
CA GLY A 2 4.85 -12.84 -4.00
C GLY A 2 4.36 -11.80 -2.99
N ILE A 3 3.25 -11.15 -3.32
CA ILE A 3 2.55 -10.16 -2.48
C ILE A 3 2.13 -10.72 -1.11
N ASP A 4 1.99 -12.04 -0.97
CA ASP A 4 1.52 -12.70 0.26
C ASP A 4 2.63 -12.98 1.28
N LYS A 5 3.90 -12.73 0.95
CA LYS A 5 4.99 -12.92 1.90
C LYS A 5 5.09 -11.68 2.79
N GLN A 6 4.72 -11.81 4.07
CA GLN A 6 4.96 -10.76 5.07
C GLN A 6 6.44 -10.41 5.13
N SER A 7 6.72 -9.10 5.05
CA SER A 7 8.03 -8.54 5.33
C SER A 7 8.09 -8.17 6.81
N ASP A 8 9.20 -8.50 7.47
CA ASP A 8 9.47 -8.10 8.87
C ASP A 8 10.03 -6.67 8.96
N ILE A 9 10.32 -6.03 7.81
CA ILE A 9 10.90 -4.69 7.74
C ILE A 9 9.77 -3.66 7.83
N ALA A 10 9.83 -2.79 8.84
CA ALA A 10 8.95 -1.64 8.93
C ALA A 10 9.34 -0.58 7.88
N ALA A 11 8.34 0.03 7.26
CA ALA A 11 8.54 1.11 6.30
C ALA A 11 7.50 2.20 6.51
N ASN A 12 7.94 3.45 6.34
CA ASN A 12 7.08 4.62 6.27
C ASN A 12 6.79 4.93 4.80
N ILE A 13 5.54 5.33 4.52
CA ILE A 13 5.11 5.72 3.18
C ILE A 13 4.61 7.16 3.22
N GLN A 14 5.10 7.98 2.28
CA GLN A 14 4.62 9.34 2.05
C GLN A 14 4.20 9.48 0.59
N ILE A 15 3.04 10.12 0.36
CA ILE A 15 2.50 10.34 -0.99
C ILE A 15 2.25 11.84 -1.18
N GLY A 16 2.68 12.40 -2.31
CA GLY A 16 2.45 13.82 -2.61
C GLY A 16 2.87 14.23 -4.02
N PRO A 17 2.52 15.45 -4.47
CA PRO A 17 2.91 15.97 -5.77
C PRO A 17 4.41 16.31 -5.81
N THR A 18 4.98 16.28 -7.01
CA THR A 18 6.34 16.76 -7.30
C THR A 18 6.31 18.12 -7.99
N ASP A 19 7.45 18.80 -8.01
CA ASP A 19 7.60 20.10 -8.68
C ASP A 19 7.46 20.04 -10.21
N VAL A 20 7.49 18.83 -10.79
CA VAL A 20 7.35 18.59 -12.23
C VAL A 20 5.97 18.06 -12.62
N GLY A 21 5.00 18.03 -11.69
CA GLY A 21 3.61 17.65 -11.97
C GLY A 21 3.31 16.16 -11.85
N MET A 22 4.20 15.39 -11.24
CA MET A 22 4.04 13.95 -11.01
C MET A 22 3.53 13.69 -9.59
N VAL A 23 3.06 12.47 -9.31
CA VAL A 23 2.78 12.01 -7.95
C VAL A 23 3.91 11.10 -7.48
N ARG A 24 4.52 11.43 -6.35
CA ARG A 24 5.55 10.62 -5.71
C ARG A 24 4.97 9.75 -4.61
N ILE A 25 5.28 8.46 -4.64
CA ILE A 25 5.20 7.54 -3.51
C ILE A 25 6.62 7.33 -3.00
N TYR A 26 6.92 7.86 -1.83
CA TYR A 26 8.21 7.71 -1.17
C TYR A 26 8.13 6.63 -0.10
N ILE A 27 9.01 5.65 -0.17
CA ILE A 27 9.12 4.55 0.79
C ILE A 27 10.46 4.66 1.50
N GLU A 28 10.40 4.79 2.82
CA GLU A 28 11.57 4.77 3.71
C GLU A 28 11.49 3.50 4.56
N ALA A 29 12.42 2.57 4.34
CA ALA A 29 12.50 1.34 5.10
C ALA A 29 13.69 1.36 6.08
N GLU A 30 13.56 0.63 7.18
CA GLU A 30 14.65 0.46 8.13
C GLU A 30 15.93 -0.05 7.44
N GLY A 31 17.09 0.47 7.87
CA GLY A 31 18.38 0.18 7.24
C GLY A 31 18.82 1.20 6.17
N GLY A 32 18.13 2.35 6.08
CA GLY A 32 18.52 3.47 5.21
C GLY A 32 18.16 3.24 3.74
N ILE A 33 17.16 2.40 3.48
CA ILE A 33 16.65 2.19 2.12
C ILE A 33 15.58 3.23 1.85
N GLU A 34 15.85 4.11 0.89
CA GLU A 34 14.95 5.16 0.44
C GLU A 34 14.60 4.93 -1.03
N LEU A 35 13.31 4.79 -1.34
CA LEU A 35 12.81 4.51 -2.68
C LEU A 35 11.74 5.55 -3.08
N PRO A 36 12.12 6.60 -3.84
CA PRO A 36 11.17 7.49 -4.48
C PRO A 36 10.65 6.85 -5.78
N LEU A 37 9.33 6.70 -5.89
CA LEU A 37 8.64 6.26 -7.09
C LEU A 37 7.73 7.39 -7.59
N ASP A 38 7.95 7.86 -8.81
CA ASP A 38 7.17 8.93 -9.42
C ASP A 38 6.28 8.37 -10.53
N PHE A 39 5.02 8.77 -10.52
CA PHE A 39 3.97 8.32 -11.43
C PHE A 39 3.27 9.53 -12.06
N ASP A 40 2.81 9.39 -13.30
CA ASP A 40 1.93 10.39 -13.90
C ASP A 40 0.60 10.47 -13.10
N PRO A 41 -0.14 11.59 -13.14
CA PRO A 41 -1.41 11.72 -12.43
C PRO A 41 -2.40 10.58 -12.74
N GLU A 42 -2.50 10.17 -14.00
CA GLU A 42 -3.38 9.09 -14.44
C GLU A 42 -2.95 7.73 -13.85
N GLU A 43 -1.65 7.43 -13.84
CA GLU A 43 -1.12 6.20 -13.21
C GLU A 43 -1.38 6.20 -11.70
N ALA A 44 -1.26 7.36 -11.04
CA ALA A 44 -1.53 7.50 -9.62
C ALA A 44 -3.01 7.27 -9.28
N GLU A 45 -3.92 7.70 -10.17
CA GLU A 45 -5.36 7.43 -10.05
C GLU A 45 -5.64 5.92 -10.16
N GLU A 46 -5.06 5.23 -11.14
CA GLU A 46 -5.19 3.77 -11.30
C GLU A 46 -4.70 3.02 -10.04
N ILE A 47 -3.52 3.40 -9.50
CA ILE A 47 -2.99 2.82 -8.26
C ILE A 47 -3.94 3.04 -7.08
N ALA A 48 -4.54 4.23 -6.97
CA ALA A 48 -5.50 4.54 -5.91
C ALA A 48 -6.77 3.68 -6.01
N GLU A 49 -7.27 3.43 -7.23
CA GLU A 49 -8.40 2.55 -7.46
C GLU A 49 -8.08 1.10 -7.07
N GLU A 50 -6.92 0.58 -7.48
CA GLU A 50 -6.46 -0.76 -7.11
C GLU A 50 -6.34 -0.92 -5.58
N LEU A 51 -5.76 0.07 -4.89
CA LEU A 51 -5.65 0.07 -3.43
C LEU A 51 -7.02 0.06 -2.75
N ARG A 52 -7.99 0.82 -3.28
CA ARG A 52 -9.36 0.85 -2.74
C ARG A 52 -10.05 -0.50 -2.93
N ALA A 53 -9.92 -1.12 -4.10
CA ALA A 53 -10.46 -2.43 -4.39
C ALA A 53 -9.84 -3.52 -3.50
N ALA A 54 -8.52 -3.51 -3.33
CA ALA A 54 -7.81 -4.41 -2.43
C ALA A 54 -8.27 -4.24 -0.97
N ALA A 55 -8.45 -2.99 -0.51
CA ALA A 55 -8.95 -2.72 0.83
C ALA A 55 -10.39 -3.21 1.04
N GLU A 56 -11.25 -3.13 0.03
CA GLU A 56 -12.61 -3.70 0.07
C GLU A 56 -12.59 -5.22 0.17
N ALA A 57 -11.81 -5.88 -0.68
CA ALA A 57 -11.63 -7.33 -0.64
C ALA A 57 -11.09 -7.79 0.74
N ALA A 58 -10.13 -7.08 1.31
CA ALA A 58 -9.59 -7.37 2.64
C ALA A 58 -10.64 -7.22 3.75
N ARG A 59 -11.52 -6.21 3.68
CA ARG A 59 -12.64 -6.06 4.64
C ARG A 59 -13.63 -7.22 4.55
N MET A 60 -13.98 -7.66 3.34
CA MET A 60 -14.87 -8.82 3.17
C MET A 60 -14.29 -10.10 3.79
N LEU A 61 -12.97 -10.31 3.68
CA LEU A 61 -12.29 -11.43 4.32
C LEU A 61 -12.29 -11.33 5.86
N ALA A 62 -12.26 -10.10 6.40
CA ALA A 62 -12.33 -9.87 7.84
C ALA A 62 -13.74 -10.12 8.40
N ASP A 63 -14.78 -9.69 7.68
CA ASP A 63 -16.19 -9.83 8.09
C ASP A 63 -16.73 -11.26 7.94
N GLY A 64 -16.12 -12.07 7.06
CA GLY A 64 -16.47 -13.48 6.85
C GLY A 64 -15.93 -14.46 7.91
N LYS A 65 -15.14 -14.01 8.89
CA LYS A 65 -14.64 -14.87 9.98
C LYS A 65 -15.72 -15.00 11.07
N PRO A 66 -16.24 -16.20 11.39
CA PRO A 66 -17.17 -16.34 12.50
C PRO A 66 -16.44 -15.98 13.80
N LYS A 67 -16.90 -14.94 14.49
CA LYS A 67 -16.62 -14.75 15.91
C LYS A 67 -17.20 -15.94 16.68
N GLY A 68 -16.37 -16.95 16.95
CA GLY A 68 -16.70 -18.08 17.81
C GLY A 68 -15.53 -19.06 17.83
N LYS A 69 -15.03 -19.53 18.98
CA LYS A 69 -15.74 -19.76 20.23
C LYS A 69 -14.71 -19.86 21.35
N ASN A 70 -14.95 -19.18 22.47
CA ASN A 70 -14.37 -19.57 23.75
C ASN A 70 -14.52 -21.09 23.91
N ARG A 71 -13.41 -21.78 24.14
CA ARG A 71 -13.38 -23.08 24.80
C ARG A 71 -12.53 -22.93 26.04
#